data_AF-A0A8J7BTB3-F1
#
_entry.id   AF-A0A8J7BTB3-F1
#
_cell.length_a   1.000
_cell.length_b   1.000
_cell.length_c   1.000
_cell.angle_alpha   90.00
_cell.angle_beta   90.00
_cell.angle_gamma   90.00
#
_symmetry.space_group_name_H-M   'P 1'
#
loop_
_entity.id
_entity.type
_entity.pdbx_description
1 polymer ?
#
loop_
_entity_poly.entity_id
_entity_poly.type
_entity_poly.pdbx_seq_one_letter_code
_entity_poly.pdbx_strand_id
1 'polypeptide(L)'
;MTSDKIPNPWDAVKLIREITSDKIPNLWDAVDLIHEITSDKIPNPGDVVEPIHEMTSDKIPHYWDAVKLIHVEELRTWHSFKRCQDFKGISYREYLLGSKHIEKLRSEVSKFLDVKKRLDEIDHNELVVYDTFYITVPGSLSRKKQEIALMRNRLRATVINSEFGNVKNAALIVETGWFKREVKVSYSCPSRVLYEDEIRSLRKKLSEMNEDEKQKVAEVQQSKFTQPVLFVSHRWESKEHPDPLAKQLPKLCLLENCFIIYDYSSFPQIPRSKSEEADFQQIMKNMNELIKNVVILHSPDYMSRGWCVYEYIVSSLKCSIVCDEVQHPDFVSLRNWTSTIPPIPYNLFHDGFESMQQNYINEQILVTVNRLLPVYKNSCFRTEYDNSYVTGLLRQHLMSKLPSKKQQMTPYLGEWKTELWTEEEISAAFDKELQWPKQKTTPTEPNSTNVPDTITKAVNRQYKIDKQEFGKLLSQWLRFR
;
A
#
# COMPACT_ATOMS: atom_id res chain seq x y z
N MET A 1 -12.81 -43.52 -29.29
CA MET A 1 -11.45 -42.99 -29.46
C MET A 1 -10.73 -43.22 -28.16
N THR A 2 -9.61 -43.93 -28.20
CA THR A 2 -8.91 -44.53 -27.06
C THR A 2 -8.22 -43.46 -26.19
N SER A 3 -8.30 -43.69 -24.88
CA SER A 3 -7.70 -42.87 -23.82
C SER A 3 -6.19 -43.09 -23.78
N ASP A 4 -5.45 -42.34 -24.59
CA ASP A 4 -4.00 -42.22 -24.44
C ASP A 4 -3.68 -41.09 -23.44
N LYS A 5 -2.82 -41.40 -22.45
CA LYS A 5 -2.32 -40.45 -21.47
C LYS A 5 -1.45 -39.41 -22.20
N ILE A 6 -1.72 -38.12 -22.03
CA ILE A 6 -0.82 -37.05 -22.51
C ILE A 6 0.46 -37.15 -21.66
N PRO A 7 1.64 -37.51 -22.23
CA PRO A 7 2.79 -37.91 -21.42
C PRO A 7 3.57 -36.72 -20.86
N ASN A 8 3.34 -35.51 -21.36
CA ASN A 8 4.14 -34.34 -21.07
C ASN A 8 3.31 -33.04 -21.16
N PRO A 9 3.41 -32.10 -20.19
CA PRO A 9 2.81 -30.76 -20.26
C PRO A 9 3.03 -30.04 -21.60
N TRP A 10 4.17 -30.26 -22.25
CA TRP A 10 4.51 -29.63 -23.53
C TRP A 10 3.69 -30.15 -24.73
N ASP A 11 3.20 -31.39 -24.68
CA ASP A 11 2.32 -31.94 -25.72
C ASP A 11 0.90 -31.35 -25.61
N ALA A 12 0.44 -31.08 -24.39
CA ALA A 12 -0.80 -30.33 -24.15
C ALA A 12 -0.67 -28.89 -24.67
N VAL A 13 0.46 -28.22 -24.40
CA VAL A 13 0.75 -26.86 -24.93
C VAL A 13 0.77 -26.83 -26.47
N LYS A 14 1.35 -27.86 -27.11
CA LYS A 14 1.36 -27.99 -28.58
C LYS A 14 -0.04 -28.19 -29.16
N LEU A 15 -0.86 -29.05 -28.54
CA LEU A 15 -2.26 -29.27 -28.92
C LEU A 15 -3.11 -27.99 -28.73
N ILE A 16 -2.88 -27.25 -27.65
CA ILE A 16 -3.54 -25.96 -27.38
C ILE A 16 -3.17 -24.93 -28.45
N ARG A 17 -1.89 -24.87 -28.88
CA ARG A 17 -1.42 -23.99 -29.95
C ARG A 17 -2.08 -24.30 -31.31
N GLU A 18 -2.34 -25.58 -31.60
CA GLU A 18 -3.09 -25.99 -32.81
C GLU A 18 -4.57 -25.63 -32.73
N ILE A 19 -5.19 -25.70 -31.54
CA ILE A 19 -6.63 -25.38 -31.35
C ILE A 19 -6.88 -23.85 -31.32
N THR A 20 -6.01 -23.09 -30.66
CA THR A 20 -6.17 -21.63 -30.47
C THR A 20 -5.75 -20.80 -31.69
N SER A 21 -4.99 -21.37 -32.63
CA SER A 21 -4.62 -20.75 -33.90
C SER A 21 -5.84 -20.28 -34.72
N ASP A 22 -6.96 -21.01 -34.65
CA ASP A 22 -8.03 -20.86 -35.65
C ASP A 22 -9.41 -20.48 -35.10
N LYS A 23 -9.72 -20.60 -33.78
CA LYS A 23 -11.14 -20.61 -33.34
C LYS A 23 -11.55 -19.95 -32.02
N ILE A 24 -10.66 -19.38 -31.19
CA ILE A 24 -11.08 -18.83 -29.88
C ILE A 24 -10.79 -17.32 -29.80
N PRO A 25 -11.84 -16.45 -29.76
CA PRO A 25 -11.66 -15.00 -29.82
C PRO A 25 -11.30 -14.35 -28.47
N ASN A 26 -11.40 -15.05 -27.34
CA ASN A 26 -11.09 -14.48 -26.02
C ASN A 26 -10.27 -15.45 -25.13
N LEU A 27 -9.43 -14.88 -24.27
CA LEU A 27 -8.48 -15.59 -23.39
C LEU A 27 -9.19 -16.39 -22.27
N TRP A 28 -10.32 -15.92 -21.77
CA TRP A 28 -11.09 -16.53 -20.69
C TRP A 28 -11.80 -17.81 -21.15
N ASP A 29 -12.33 -17.85 -22.37
CA ASP A 29 -12.90 -19.06 -22.97
C ASP A 29 -11.84 -20.16 -23.13
N ALA A 30 -10.59 -19.77 -23.41
CA ALA A 30 -9.46 -20.69 -23.47
C ALA A 30 -9.05 -21.17 -22.07
N VAL A 31 -9.08 -20.30 -21.05
CA VAL A 31 -8.79 -20.66 -19.65
C VAL A 31 -9.86 -21.59 -19.08
N ASP A 32 -11.14 -21.33 -19.36
CA ASP A 32 -12.26 -22.19 -18.94
C ASP A 32 -12.19 -23.57 -19.61
N LEU A 33 -11.88 -23.61 -20.91
CA LEU A 33 -11.63 -24.86 -21.63
C LEU A 33 -10.41 -25.63 -21.07
N ILE A 34 -9.35 -24.92 -20.68
CA ILE A 34 -8.19 -25.52 -20.03
C ILE A 34 -8.58 -26.08 -18.66
N HIS A 35 -9.36 -25.34 -17.87
CA HIS A 35 -9.81 -25.78 -16.55
C HIS A 35 -10.71 -27.02 -16.65
N GLU A 36 -11.56 -27.10 -17.69
CA GLU A 36 -12.38 -28.25 -18.03
C GLU A 36 -11.55 -29.48 -18.47
N ILE A 37 -10.48 -29.27 -19.26
CA ILE A 37 -9.62 -30.36 -19.75
C ILE A 37 -8.65 -30.86 -18.67
N THR A 38 -8.21 -29.98 -17.77
CA THR A 38 -7.12 -30.28 -16.80
C THR A 38 -7.60 -30.64 -15.40
N SER A 39 -8.88 -30.39 -15.04
CA SER A 39 -9.41 -30.69 -13.69
C SER A 39 -9.27 -32.15 -13.27
N ASP A 40 -9.18 -33.07 -14.23
CA ASP A 40 -9.15 -34.51 -13.95
C ASP A 40 -7.74 -35.13 -13.97
N LYS A 41 -6.69 -34.42 -14.41
CA LYS A 41 -5.43 -35.09 -14.81
C LYS A 41 -4.10 -34.41 -14.44
N ILE A 42 -4.08 -33.20 -13.87
CA ILE A 42 -2.83 -32.51 -13.51
C ILE A 42 -2.80 -32.15 -12.02
N PRO A 43 -1.79 -32.59 -11.25
CA PRO A 43 -1.75 -32.38 -9.80
C PRO A 43 -1.55 -30.93 -9.35
N ASN A 44 -1.18 -30.02 -10.26
CA ASN A 44 -1.03 -28.60 -9.94
C ASN A 44 -1.30 -27.70 -11.18
N PRO A 45 -2.49 -27.07 -11.30
CA PRO A 45 -2.84 -26.21 -12.43
C PRO A 45 -1.91 -24.99 -12.62
N GLY A 46 -1.30 -24.51 -11.52
CA GLY A 46 -0.42 -23.33 -11.54
C GLY A 46 0.82 -23.47 -12.42
N ASP A 47 1.37 -24.68 -12.53
CA ASP A 47 2.60 -24.95 -13.28
C ASP A 47 2.39 -24.93 -14.81
N VAL A 48 1.13 -24.94 -15.27
CA VAL A 48 0.75 -24.89 -16.70
C VAL A 48 0.17 -23.54 -17.10
N VAL A 49 -0.52 -22.85 -16.18
CA VAL A 49 -1.16 -21.55 -16.44
C VAL A 49 -0.12 -20.44 -16.58
N GLU A 50 0.94 -20.41 -15.78
CA GLU A 50 1.96 -19.35 -15.84
C GLU A 50 2.73 -19.34 -17.19
N PRO A 51 3.22 -20.49 -17.72
CA PRO A 51 3.89 -20.53 -19.02
C PRO A 51 2.95 -20.21 -20.19
N ILE A 52 1.69 -20.64 -20.15
CA ILE A 52 0.71 -20.36 -21.22
C ILE A 52 0.35 -18.88 -21.22
N HIS A 53 0.16 -18.26 -20.05
CA HIS A 53 -0.08 -16.83 -19.94
C HIS A 53 1.15 -16.03 -20.43
N GLU A 54 2.37 -16.48 -20.11
CA GLU A 54 3.59 -15.86 -20.60
C GLU A 54 3.70 -15.97 -22.14
N MET A 55 3.44 -17.15 -22.72
CA MET A 55 3.52 -17.40 -24.17
C MET A 55 2.39 -16.75 -25.00
N THR A 56 1.21 -16.52 -24.41
CA THR A 56 0.06 -15.90 -25.11
C THR A 56 -0.04 -14.40 -24.88
N SER A 57 0.47 -13.88 -23.75
CA SER A 57 0.43 -12.44 -23.44
C SER A 57 1.30 -11.60 -24.37
N ASP A 58 2.32 -12.17 -25.02
CA ASP A 58 3.17 -11.44 -25.95
C ASP A 58 2.47 -11.02 -27.26
N LYS A 59 1.24 -11.49 -27.52
CA LYS A 59 0.52 -11.20 -28.77
C LYS A 59 -0.64 -10.22 -28.64
N ILE A 60 -1.16 -9.97 -27.44
CA ILE A 60 -2.23 -9.00 -27.23
C ILE A 60 -1.61 -7.80 -26.50
N PRO A 61 -1.57 -6.60 -27.12
CA PRO A 61 -1.11 -5.39 -26.45
C PRO A 61 -1.85 -5.24 -25.12
N HIS A 62 -1.10 -5.21 -24.02
CA HIS A 62 -1.67 -5.01 -22.70
C HIS A 62 -1.72 -3.51 -22.43
N TYR A 63 -2.74 -3.01 -21.72
CA TYR A 63 -2.84 -1.57 -21.44
C TYR A 63 -1.63 -1.01 -20.66
N TRP A 64 -0.84 -1.89 -20.01
CA TRP A 64 0.41 -1.54 -19.35
C TRP A 64 1.51 -1.08 -20.33
N ASP A 65 1.48 -1.55 -21.58
CA ASP A 65 2.41 -1.12 -22.64
C ASP A 65 2.16 0.35 -23.02
N ALA A 66 0.91 0.80 -22.89
CA ALA A 66 0.46 2.14 -23.27
C ALA A 66 0.63 3.20 -22.17
N VAL A 67 0.76 2.79 -20.91
CA VAL A 67 0.92 3.72 -19.78
C VAL A 67 2.39 4.04 -19.59
N LYS A 68 2.79 5.31 -19.79
CA LYS A 68 4.14 5.77 -19.50
C LYS A 68 4.29 6.17 -18.04
N LEU A 69 5.39 5.73 -17.42
CA LEU A 69 5.78 6.17 -16.08
C LEU A 69 6.82 7.28 -16.16
N ILE A 70 6.77 8.18 -15.18
CA ILE A 70 7.74 9.26 -15.03
C ILE A 70 8.43 9.05 -13.70
N HIS A 71 9.75 8.89 -13.72
CA HIS A 71 10.51 8.87 -12.48
C HIS A 71 10.64 10.31 -11.95
N VAL A 72 10.52 10.51 -10.63
CA VAL A 72 10.55 11.86 -10.04
C VAL A 72 11.85 12.62 -10.30
N GLU A 73 12.99 11.93 -10.46
CA GLU A 73 14.24 12.60 -10.86
C GLU A 73 14.18 13.16 -12.28
N GLU A 74 13.51 12.47 -13.21
CA GLU A 74 13.31 12.98 -14.56
C GLU A 74 12.37 14.18 -14.53
N LEU A 75 11.29 14.11 -13.74
CA LEU A 75 10.33 15.20 -13.57
C LEU A 75 10.99 16.50 -13.12
N ARG A 76 11.99 16.43 -12.24
CA ARG A 76 12.76 17.60 -11.77
C ARG A 76 13.54 18.32 -12.86
N THR A 77 13.83 17.63 -13.97
CA THR A 77 14.50 18.25 -15.14
C THR A 77 13.53 18.97 -16.06
N TRP A 78 12.21 18.81 -15.84
CA TRP A 78 11.19 19.41 -16.68
C TRP A 78 10.85 20.83 -16.20
N HIS A 79 10.56 21.70 -17.16
CA HIS A 79 10.07 23.07 -16.91
C HIS A 79 8.54 23.15 -17.06
N SER A 80 7.94 22.17 -17.73
CA SER A 80 6.51 21.98 -17.93
C SER A 80 6.22 20.48 -18.12
N PHE A 81 5.00 20.04 -17.86
CA PHE A 81 4.61 18.67 -18.19
C PHE A 81 4.66 18.45 -19.71
N LYS A 82 5.26 17.33 -20.11
CA LYS A 82 5.33 16.91 -21.52
C LYS A 82 4.13 16.04 -21.82
N ARG A 83 3.61 16.06 -23.05
CA ARG A 83 2.61 15.07 -23.45
C ARG A 83 3.24 13.68 -23.38
N CYS A 84 2.42 12.64 -23.20
CA CYS A 84 2.87 11.26 -23.31
C CYS A 84 3.69 11.00 -24.59
N GLN A 85 3.34 11.62 -25.71
CA GLN A 85 4.08 11.48 -26.97
C GLN A 85 5.47 12.13 -26.98
N ASP A 86 5.71 13.15 -26.14
CA ASP A 86 6.85 14.06 -26.28
C ASP A 86 8.06 13.64 -25.43
N PHE A 87 8.00 12.50 -24.73
CA PHE A 87 9.15 11.96 -24.01
C PHE A 87 9.23 10.43 -24.06
N LYS A 88 10.45 9.94 -23.84
CA LYS A 88 10.78 8.52 -23.77
C LYS A 88 10.79 8.09 -22.30
N GLY A 89 9.61 7.86 -21.75
CA GLY A 89 9.44 7.18 -20.45
C GLY A 89 9.44 5.67 -20.63
N ILE A 90 9.66 4.93 -19.54
CA ILE A 90 9.40 3.48 -19.50
C ILE A 90 7.90 3.23 -19.49
N SER A 91 7.46 2.13 -20.08
CA SER A 91 6.07 1.68 -19.93
C SER A 91 5.83 1.08 -18.55
N TYR A 92 4.56 1.00 -18.15
CA TYR A 92 4.20 0.34 -16.91
C TYR A 92 4.51 -1.16 -16.97
N ARG A 93 4.42 -1.80 -18.15
CA ARG A 93 4.82 -3.21 -18.33
C ARG A 93 6.31 -3.40 -18.08
N GLU A 94 7.16 -2.54 -18.64
CA GLU A 94 8.61 -2.58 -18.41
C GLU A 94 8.94 -2.43 -16.92
N TYR A 95 8.24 -1.53 -16.21
CA TYR A 95 8.36 -1.41 -14.77
C TYR A 95 7.99 -2.70 -14.04
N LEU A 96 6.85 -3.33 -14.38
CA LEU A 96 6.41 -4.56 -13.71
C LEU A 96 7.39 -5.72 -13.93
N LEU A 97 7.91 -5.87 -15.15
CA LEU A 97 8.94 -6.87 -15.47
C LEU A 97 10.23 -6.60 -14.70
N GLY A 98 10.69 -5.34 -14.68
CA GLY A 98 11.85 -4.92 -13.89
C GLY A 98 11.65 -5.17 -12.39
N SER A 99 10.47 -4.89 -11.85
CA SER A 99 10.12 -5.14 -10.44
C SER A 99 10.18 -6.62 -10.12
N LYS A 100 9.55 -7.50 -10.93
CA LYS A 100 9.57 -8.96 -10.74
C LYS A 100 11.01 -9.50 -10.79
N HIS A 101 11.84 -9.01 -11.72
CA HIS A 101 13.26 -9.38 -11.81
C HIS A 101 14.02 -9.00 -10.54
N ILE A 102 13.85 -7.76 -10.05
CA ILE A 102 14.54 -7.30 -8.84
C ILE A 102 14.05 -8.01 -7.59
N GLU A 103 12.76 -8.34 -7.49
CA GLU A 103 12.22 -9.17 -6.40
C GLU A 103 12.83 -10.57 -6.39
N LYS A 104 12.99 -11.18 -7.57
CA LYS A 104 13.70 -12.46 -7.71
C LYS A 104 15.15 -12.33 -7.23
N LEU A 105 15.90 -11.36 -7.72
CA LEU A 105 17.28 -11.12 -7.26
C LEU A 105 17.34 -10.89 -5.75
N ARG A 106 16.42 -10.08 -5.21
CA ARG A 106 16.32 -9.79 -3.77
C ARG A 106 16.13 -11.06 -2.96
N SER A 107 15.31 -12.01 -3.43
CA SER A 107 15.13 -13.29 -2.76
C SER A 107 16.43 -14.11 -2.73
N GLU A 108 17.16 -14.15 -3.84
CA GLU A 108 18.44 -14.85 -3.98
C GLU A 108 19.53 -14.28 -3.05
N VAL A 109 19.57 -12.96 -2.86
CA VAL A 109 20.56 -12.27 -2.02
C VAL A 109 20.04 -11.76 -0.67
N SER A 110 18.85 -12.19 -0.26
CA SER A 110 18.14 -11.73 0.96
C SER A 110 19.02 -11.78 2.21
N LYS A 111 19.72 -12.91 2.43
CA LYS A 111 20.67 -13.11 3.54
C LYS A 111 21.72 -12.01 3.65
N PHE A 112 22.22 -11.46 2.53
CA PHE A 112 23.24 -10.40 2.55
C PHE A 112 22.63 -9.03 2.73
N LEU A 113 21.43 -8.81 2.21
CA LEU A 113 20.66 -7.58 2.44
C LEU A 113 20.33 -7.44 3.94
N ASP A 114 19.94 -8.52 4.60
CA ASP A 114 19.70 -8.56 6.05
C ASP A 114 20.98 -8.28 6.85
N VAL A 115 22.11 -8.87 6.43
CA VAL A 115 23.42 -8.61 7.05
C VAL A 115 23.83 -7.14 6.90
N LYS A 116 23.67 -6.54 5.70
CA LYS A 116 23.94 -5.12 5.45
C LYS A 116 23.04 -4.23 6.30
N LYS A 117 21.73 -4.49 6.29
CA LYS A 117 20.76 -3.74 7.11
C LYS A 117 21.13 -3.80 8.59
N ARG A 118 21.47 -4.99 9.10
CA ARG A 118 21.88 -5.16 10.50
C ARG A 118 23.17 -4.42 10.81
N LEU A 119 24.14 -4.40 9.89
CA LEU A 119 25.35 -3.60 10.05
C LEU A 119 25.05 -2.10 10.11
N ASP A 120 24.22 -1.59 9.22
CA ASP A 120 23.81 -0.17 9.21
C ASP A 120 23.12 0.22 10.52
N GLU A 121 22.37 -0.70 11.14
CA GLU A 121 21.70 -0.50 12.43
C GLU A 121 22.64 -0.46 13.65
N ILE A 122 23.81 -1.12 13.61
CA ILE A 122 24.67 -1.30 14.81
C ILE A 122 26.07 -0.70 14.67
N ASP A 123 26.56 -0.46 13.45
CA ASP A 123 27.90 0.07 13.21
C ASP A 123 27.93 1.61 13.13
N HIS A 124 27.47 2.24 14.20
CA HIS A 124 27.46 3.69 14.35
C HIS A 124 28.04 4.11 15.72
N ASN A 125 28.34 5.40 15.85
CA ASN A 125 28.97 5.97 17.06
C ASN A 125 27.96 6.49 18.09
N GLU A 126 26.66 6.40 17.84
CA GLU A 126 25.67 6.91 18.79
C GLU A 126 25.66 6.05 20.06
N LEU A 127 25.37 6.70 21.19
CA LEU A 127 25.35 6.04 22.49
C LEU A 127 24.09 5.20 22.64
N VAL A 128 24.27 3.89 22.83
CA VAL A 128 23.20 2.93 23.11
C VAL A 128 23.26 2.55 24.58
N VAL A 129 22.12 2.60 25.26
CA VAL A 129 21.99 2.16 26.66
C VAL A 129 21.99 0.63 26.68
N TYR A 130 22.97 0.04 27.35
CA TYR A 130 23.13 -1.42 27.42
C TYR A 130 22.84 -2.00 28.81
N ASP A 131 22.85 -1.16 29.85
CA ASP A 131 22.49 -1.57 31.20
C ASP A 131 21.80 -0.42 31.92
N THR A 132 20.86 -0.76 32.80
CA THR A 132 20.13 0.19 33.62
C THR A 132 19.79 -0.47 34.94
N PHE A 133 20.19 0.18 36.02
CA PHE A 133 19.92 -0.28 37.37
C PHE A 133 19.51 0.87 38.28
N TYR A 134 18.90 0.51 39.40
CA TYR A 134 18.40 1.45 40.38
C TYR A 134 19.25 1.38 41.63
N ILE A 135 19.69 2.55 42.09
CA ILE A 135 20.47 2.68 43.31
C ILE A 135 19.59 3.26 44.38
N THR A 136 19.46 2.54 45.49
CA THR A 136 18.85 3.08 46.70
C THR A 136 19.79 4.13 47.31
N VAL A 137 19.33 5.37 47.39
CA VAL A 137 19.96 6.44 48.14
C VAL A 137 19.24 6.56 49.48
N PRO A 138 19.91 6.27 50.62
CA PRO A 138 19.28 6.34 51.93
C PRO A 138 18.90 7.79 52.27
N GLY A 139 17.84 7.95 53.08
CA GLY A 139 17.48 9.24 53.66
C GLY A 139 18.48 9.66 54.74
N SER A 140 18.71 10.97 54.90
CA SER A 140 19.53 11.55 55.96
C SER A 140 18.97 12.89 56.40
N LEU A 141 18.82 13.07 57.70
CA LEU A 141 18.40 14.34 58.31
C LEU A 141 19.40 15.48 58.03
N SER A 142 20.66 15.13 57.77
CA SER A 142 21.76 16.09 57.57
C SER A 142 22.02 16.49 56.10
N ARG A 143 21.25 15.93 55.15
CA ARG A 143 21.35 16.18 53.69
C ARG A 143 22.79 16.24 53.15
N LYS A 144 23.64 15.30 53.58
CA LYS A 144 25.04 15.25 53.16
C LYS A 144 25.16 14.72 51.73
N LYS A 145 26.22 15.12 51.03
CA LYS A 145 26.63 14.46 49.79
C LYS A 145 27.12 13.06 50.12
N GLN A 146 26.56 12.08 49.44
CA GLN A 146 26.99 10.68 49.52
C GLN A 146 27.61 10.28 48.19
N GLU A 147 28.72 9.58 48.27
CA GLU A 147 29.39 8.96 47.14
C GLU A 147 29.06 7.47 47.16
N ILE A 148 28.33 7.01 46.14
CA ILE A 148 27.93 5.62 46.00
C ILE A 148 28.71 5.02 44.83
N ALA A 149 29.60 4.06 45.11
CA ALA A 149 30.38 3.40 44.09
C ALA A 149 29.49 2.64 43.10
N LEU A 150 29.74 2.83 41.80
CA LEU A 150 29.02 2.14 40.73
C LEU A 150 29.81 0.91 40.26
N MET A 151 29.10 -0.12 39.78
CA MET A 151 29.74 -1.36 39.34
C MET A 151 30.74 -1.16 38.18
N ARG A 152 31.81 -1.97 38.19
CA ARG A 152 33.03 -1.81 37.36
C ARG A 152 33.01 -2.52 36.00
N ASN A 153 32.09 -3.45 35.74
CA ASN A 153 32.05 -4.13 34.44
C ASN A 153 31.62 -3.13 33.36
N ARG A 154 32.60 -2.56 32.66
CA ARG A 154 32.39 -1.50 31.68
C ARG A 154 32.99 -1.94 30.37
N LEU A 155 32.16 -1.83 29.34
CA LEU A 155 32.64 -1.80 27.98
C LEU A 155 33.60 -0.61 27.83
N ARG A 156 34.45 -0.65 26.80
CA ARG A 156 35.29 0.50 26.49
C ARG A 156 34.38 1.69 26.17
N ALA A 157 34.80 2.90 26.55
CA ALA A 157 34.03 4.12 26.32
C ALA A 157 32.62 4.14 26.95
N THR A 158 32.39 3.43 28.06
CA THR A 158 31.15 3.57 28.83
C THR A 158 30.98 5.00 29.36
N VAL A 159 29.87 5.63 28.98
CA VAL A 159 29.31 6.85 29.55
C VAL A 159 28.22 6.46 30.53
N ILE A 160 28.27 7.01 31.74
CA ILE A 160 27.29 6.75 32.79
C ILE A 160 26.43 7.99 32.96
N ASN A 161 25.13 7.81 32.80
CA ASN A 161 24.13 8.83 33.03
C ASN A 161 23.34 8.48 34.28
N SER A 162 22.93 9.51 35.03
CA SER A 162 22.04 9.36 36.17
C SER A 162 20.89 10.34 36.03
N GLU A 163 19.70 9.89 36.38
CA GLU A 163 18.51 10.75 36.46
C GLU A 163 18.65 11.79 37.59
N PHE A 164 19.44 11.49 38.64
CA PHE A 164 19.65 12.40 39.75
C PHE A 164 21.06 12.29 40.34
N GLY A 165 21.76 13.43 40.40
CA GLY A 165 23.12 13.52 40.92
C GLY A 165 24.15 13.58 39.79
N ASN A 166 25.43 13.63 40.16
CA ASN A 166 26.53 13.70 39.21
C ASN A 166 27.37 12.43 39.29
N VAL A 167 27.74 11.86 38.15
CA VAL A 167 28.67 10.72 38.12
C VAL A 167 30.08 11.24 37.95
N LYS A 168 30.96 10.90 38.90
CA LYS A 168 32.39 11.26 38.86
C LYS A 168 33.21 10.07 39.31
N ASN A 169 34.32 9.79 38.62
CA ASN A 169 35.26 8.72 39.00
C ASN A 169 34.58 7.38 39.32
N ALA A 170 33.62 6.96 38.49
CA ALA A 170 32.86 5.73 38.70
C ALA A 170 31.96 5.69 39.95
N ALA A 171 31.65 6.83 40.56
CA ALA A 171 30.73 6.92 41.68
C ALA A 171 29.59 7.91 41.38
N LEU A 172 28.39 7.60 41.89
CA LEU A 172 27.27 8.52 41.92
C LEU A 172 27.43 9.44 43.12
N ILE A 173 27.61 10.72 42.86
CA ILE A 173 27.61 11.78 43.87
C ILE A 173 26.21 12.37 43.93
N VAL A 174 25.51 12.10 45.02
CA VAL A 174 24.12 12.50 45.22
C VAL A 174 23.92 13.13 46.60
N GLU A 175 23.12 14.19 46.69
CA GLU A 175 22.69 14.75 47.97
C GLU A 175 21.57 13.89 48.56
N THR A 176 21.72 13.41 49.79
CA THR A 176 20.67 12.63 50.45
C THR A 176 19.47 13.52 50.79
N GLY A 177 18.24 13.06 50.51
CA GLY A 177 17.01 13.70 50.98
C GLY A 177 16.60 13.23 52.37
N TRP A 178 15.47 13.69 52.90
CA TRP A 178 14.93 13.19 54.18
C TRP A 178 14.48 11.73 54.08
N PHE A 179 13.98 11.34 52.90
CA PHE A 179 13.46 10.00 52.63
C PHE A 179 14.40 9.21 51.73
N LYS A 180 14.34 7.88 51.85
CA LYS A 180 14.96 6.96 50.90
C LYS A 180 14.35 7.18 49.51
N ARG A 181 15.19 7.13 48.48
CA ARG A 181 14.75 7.18 47.07
C ARG A 181 15.57 6.22 46.21
N GLU A 182 15.01 5.87 45.06
CA GLU A 182 15.72 5.15 44.02
C GLU A 182 16.18 6.11 42.93
N VAL A 183 17.42 5.95 42.50
CA VAL A 183 18.00 6.73 41.41
C VAL A 183 18.31 5.80 40.26
N LYS A 184 17.72 6.07 39.10
CA LYS A 184 18.04 5.38 37.86
C LYS A 184 19.42 5.78 37.38
N VAL A 185 20.25 4.78 37.12
CA VAL A 185 21.57 4.94 36.51
C VAL A 185 21.58 4.09 35.24
N SER A 186 21.94 4.72 34.12
CA SER A 186 22.00 4.08 32.81
C SER A 186 23.42 4.11 32.28
N TYR A 187 23.90 2.95 31.84
CA TYR A 187 25.20 2.80 31.21
C TYR A 187 24.99 2.77 29.70
N SER A 188 25.76 3.60 29.01
CA SER A 188 25.70 3.73 27.57
C SER A 188 27.10 3.68 26.98
N CYS A 189 27.23 3.20 25.75
CA CYS A 189 28.49 3.26 25.01
C CYS A 189 28.17 3.36 23.51
N PRO A 190 29.14 3.74 22.65
CA PRO A 190 28.92 3.74 21.21
C PRO A 190 28.45 2.37 20.74
N SER A 191 27.41 2.31 19.90
CA SER A 191 26.80 1.07 19.39
C SER A 191 27.85 0.07 18.87
N ARG A 192 28.83 0.56 18.10
CA ARG A 192 29.91 -0.28 17.58
C ARG A 192 30.82 -0.94 18.61
N VAL A 193 30.90 -0.41 19.83
CA VAL A 193 31.66 -1.02 20.93
C VAL A 193 30.82 -2.10 21.61
N LEU A 194 29.53 -1.85 21.77
CA LEU A 194 28.58 -2.83 22.32
C LEU A 194 28.48 -4.07 21.43
N TYR A 195 28.43 -3.88 20.11
CA TYR A 195 28.21 -4.93 19.13
C TYR A 195 29.48 -5.34 18.35
N GLU A 196 30.69 -5.12 18.91
CA GLU A 196 31.96 -5.31 18.19
C GLU A 196 32.09 -6.71 17.55
N ASP A 197 31.80 -7.76 18.32
CA ASP A 197 31.91 -9.14 17.83
C ASP A 197 30.84 -9.49 16.78
N GLU A 198 29.62 -8.96 16.93
CA GLU A 198 28.55 -9.11 15.94
C GLU A 198 28.92 -8.41 14.63
N ILE A 199 29.40 -7.16 14.69
CA ILE A 199 29.88 -6.39 13.52
C ILE A 199 31.01 -7.15 12.82
N ARG A 200 31.97 -7.70 13.56
CA ARG A 200 33.07 -8.49 12.99
C ARG A 200 32.56 -9.72 12.24
N SER A 201 31.60 -10.44 12.83
CA SER A 201 30.95 -11.61 12.22
C SER A 201 30.17 -11.24 10.95
N LEU A 202 29.37 -10.17 10.99
CA LEU A 202 28.59 -9.69 9.86
C LEU A 202 29.48 -9.22 8.70
N ARG A 203 30.55 -8.46 8.99
CA ARG A 203 31.54 -8.05 7.99
C ARG A 203 32.24 -9.25 7.34
N LYS A 204 32.56 -10.29 8.12
CA LYS A 204 33.11 -11.53 7.60
C LYS A 204 32.14 -12.21 6.61
N LYS A 205 30.86 -12.32 6.96
CA LYS A 205 29.82 -12.86 6.05
C LYS A 205 29.73 -12.08 4.74
N LEU A 206 29.86 -10.74 4.77
CA LEU A 206 29.89 -9.94 3.54
C LEU A 206 31.17 -10.14 2.72
N SER A 207 32.31 -10.39 3.37
CA SER A 207 33.58 -10.67 2.66
C SER A 207 33.59 -12.03 1.97
N GLU A 208 32.73 -12.95 2.38
CA GLU A 208 32.55 -14.29 1.78
C GLU A 208 31.67 -14.27 0.51
N MET A 209 31.04 -13.12 0.18
CA MET A 209 30.25 -12.97 -1.05
C MET A 209 31.11 -13.16 -2.30
N ASN A 210 30.61 -13.95 -3.25
CA ASN A 210 31.22 -14.03 -4.58
C ASN A 210 30.85 -12.79 -5.43
N GLU A 211 31.51 -12.61 -6.59
CA GLU A 211 31.28 -11.44 -7.44
C GLU A 211 29.86 -11.35 -8.02
N ASP A 212 29.23 -12.48 -8.35
CA ASP A 212 27.83 -12.53 -8.80
C ASP A 212 26.87 -12.05 -7.70
N GLU A 213 27.04 -12.53 -6.47
CA GLU A 213 26.27 -12.09 -5.30
C GLU A 213 26.47 -10.59 -5.03
N LYS A 214 27.71 -10.08 -5.16
CA LYS A 214 28.00 -8.64 -5.01
C LYS A 214 27.28 -7.81 -6.07
N GLN A 215 27.32 -8.26 -7.33
CA GLN A 215 26.65 -7.59 -8.44
C GLN A 215 25.13 -7.57 -8.22
N LYS A 216 24.52 -8.71 -7.86
CA LYS A 216 23.08 -8.80 -7.57
C LYS A 216 22.66 -7.91 -6.40
N VAL A 217 23.44 -7.88 -5.32
CA VAL A 217 23.19 -6.97 -4.19
C VAL A 217 23.27 -5.51 -4.64
N ALA A 218 24.28 -5.15 -5.44
CA ALA A 218 24.42 -3.79 -5.96
C ALA A 218 23.22 -3.41 -6.86
N GLU A 219 22.80 -4.32 -7.75
CA GLU A 219 21.64 -4.14 -8.62
C GLU A 219 20.37 -3.93 -7.82
N VAL A 220 20.09 -4.77 -6.81
CA VAL A 220 18.91 -4.62 -5.94
C VAL A 220 18.94 -3.28 -5.19
N GLN A 221 20.10 -2.85 -4.68
CA GLN A 221 20.23 -1.61 -3.91
C GLN A 221 20.12 -0.34 -4.78
N GLN A 222 20.56 -0.41 -6.04
CA GLN A 222 20.55 0.74 -6.96
C GLN A 222 19.30 0.80 -7.85
N SER A 223 18.52 -0.29 -7.91
CA SER A 223 17.37 -0.37 -8.81
C SER A 223 16.20 0.50 -8.38
N LYS A 224 15.73 1.32 -9.33
CA LYS A 224 14.51 2.12 -9.19
C LYS A 224 13.25 1.27 -9.26
N PHE A 225 13.30 0.06 -9.81
CA PHE A 225 12.11 -0.80 -9.98
C PHE A 225 11.51 -1.32 -8.66
N THR A 226 12.19 -1.08 -7.53
CA THR A 226 11.63 -1.35 -6.19
C THR A 226 10.82 -0.18 -5.62
N GLN A 227 10.88 0.97 -6.28
CA GLN A 227 10.21 2.19 -5.84
C GLN A 227 8.74 2.18 -6.27
N PRO A 228 7.82 2.70 -5.43
CA PRO A 228 6.40 2.62 -5.73
C PRO A 228 6.03 3.44 -6.96
N VAL A 229 4.99 3.00 -7.67
CA VAL A 229 4.27 3.80 -8.66
C VAL A 229 3.10 4.48 -7.97
N LEU A 230 3.01 5.80 -8.09
CA LEU A 230 1.95 6.62 -7.51
C LEU A 230 1.02 7.14 -8.60
N PHE A 231 -0.29 7.01 -8.41
CA PHE A 231 -1.27 7.65 -9.29
C PHE A 231 -1.57 9.07 -8.78
N VAL A 232 -1.43 10.09 -9.62
CA VAL A 232 -1.63 11.48 -9.24
C VAL A 232 -3.02 11.94 -9.67
N SER A 233 -3.96 11.98 -8.70
CA SER A 233 -5.28 12.54 -8.91
C SER A 233 -5.22 14.06 -8.72
N HIS A 234 -5.55 14.80 -9.78
CA HIS A 234 -5.35 16.24 -9.80
C HIS A 234 -6.37 16.96 -10.69
N ARG A 235 -6.42 18.28 -10.55
CA ARG A 235 -7.29 19.14 -11.33
C ARG A 235 -6.59 19.64 -12.59
N TRP A 236 -7.17 19.39 -13.76
CA TRP A 236 -6.74 20.05 -15.00
C TRP A 236 -7.11 21.55 -15.01
N GLU A 237 -6.15 22.45 -14.96
CA GLU A 237 -6.44 23.90 -14.91
C GLU A 237 -6.97 24.47 -16.24
N SER A 238 -6.67 23.83 -17.38
CA SER A 238 -7.19 24.21 -18.70
C SER A 238 -7.64 23.01 -19.52
N LYS A 239 -8.19 23.23 -20.72
CA LYS A 239 -8.63 22.13 -21.62
C LYS A 239 -7.46 21.50 -22.37
N GLU A 240 -6.39 22.25 -22.56
CA GLU A 240 -5.24 21.90 -23.39
C GLU A 240 -4.08 21.36 -22.54
N HIS A 241 -3.93 21.86 -21.31
CA HIS A 241 -2.83 21.50 -20.43
C HIS A 241 -3.28 21.47 -18.96
N PRO A 242 -2.89 20.46 -18.16
CA PRO A 242 -3.36 20.34 -16.77
C PRO A 242 -2.75 21.39 -15.84
N ASP A 243 -1.55 21.90 -16.15
CA ASP A 243 -0.81 22.85 -15.32
C ASP A 243 -0.15 23.98 -16.16
N PRO A 244 -0.95 24.82 -16.84
CA PRO A 244 -0.44 25.87 -17.73
C PRO A 244 0.33 26.96 -16.97
N LEU A 245 0.06 27.11 -15.66
CA LEU A 245 0.73 28.07 -14.78
C LEU A 245 1.89 27.45 -13.98
N ALA A 246 2.24 26.19 -14.24
CA ALA A 246 3.32 25.46 -13.56
C ALA A 246 3.23 25.48 -12.02
N LYS A 247 2.02 25.40 -11.46
CA LYS A 247 1.75 25.37 -10.02
C LYS A 247 1.83 23.98 -9.43
N GLN A 248 1.52 22.94 -10.21
CA GLN A 248 1.49 21.55 -9.76
C GLN A 248 2.87 20.89 -9.90
N LEU A 249 3.59 21.20 -10.97
CA LEU A 249 4.92 20.62 -11.23
C LEU A 249 5.90 20.81 -10.05
N PRO A 250 6.08 22.02 -9.47
CA PRO A 250 6.96 22.21 -8.32
C PRO A 250 6.54 21.39 -7.09
N LYS A 251 5.24 21.18 -6.88
CA LYS A 251 4.74 20.33 -5.79
C LYS A 251 5.13 18.88 -6.01
N LEU A 252 4.93 18.34 -7.22
CA LEU A 252 5.29 16.96 -7.54
C LEU A 252 6.80 16.72 -7.52
N CYS A 253 7.62 17.75 -7.76
CA CYS A 253 9.08 17.65 -7.59
C CYS A 253 9.54 17.41 -6.14
N LEU A 254 8.65 17.62 -5.15
CA LEU A 254 8.89 17.27 -3.74
C LEU A 254 8.78 15.77 -3.47
N LEU A 255 8.17 14.99 -4.38
CA LEU A 255 8.17 13.53 -4.29
C LEU A 255 9.60 13.00 -4.45
N GLU A 256 9.92 11.91 -3.76
CA GLU A 256 11.21 11.22 -3.81
C GLU A 256 11.04 9.72 -4.00
N ASN A 257 12.00 9.08 -4.65
CA ASN A 257 12.10 7.62 -4.78
C ASN A 257 10.78 6.96 -5.22
N CYS A 258 10.16 7.45 -6.29
CA CYS A 258 8.95 6.87 -6.87
C CYS A 258 8.84 7.14 -8.37
N PHE A 259 7.97 6.36 -9.00
CA PHE A 259 7.40 6.67 -10.31
C PHE A 259 6.02 7.29 -10.13
N ILE A 260 5.60 8.09 -11.10
CA ILE A 260 4.25 8.64 -11.14
C ILE A 260 3.53 8.28 -12.43
N ILE A 261 2.22 8.08 -12.29
CA ILE A 261 1.24 8.15 -13.37
C ILE A 261 0.57 9.51 -13.25
N TYR A 262 0.85 10.39 -14.22
CA TYR A 262 0.24 11.71 -14.35
C TYR A 262 -0.47 11.75 -15.70
N ASP A 263 -1.80 11.68 -15.71
CA ASP A 263 -2.63 11.34 -16.89
C ASP A 263 -2.19 12.01 -18.22
N TYR A 264 -1.87 13.31 -18.22
CA TYR A 264 -1.43 14.06 -19.39
C TYR A 264 -0.09 13.55 -19.97
N SER A 265 0.84 13.21 -19.10
CA SER A 265 2.17 12.72 -19.45
C SER A 265 2.22 11.18 -19.54
N SER A 266 1.27 10.48 -18.93
CA SER A 266 1.26 9.02 -18.89
C SER A 266 0.38 8.38 -19.96
N PHE A 267 -0.65 9.08 -20.44
CA PHE A 267 -1.61 8.55 -21.42
C PHE A 267 -1.56 9.33 -22.73
N PRO A 268 -1.86 8.71 -23.89
CA PRO A 268 -1.87 9.42 -25.17
C PRO A 268 -2.79 10.65 -25.19
N GLN A 269 -2.26 11.79 -25.61
CA GLN A 269 -2.99 13.07 -25.68
C GLN A 269 -3.37 13.42 -27.12
N ILE A 270 -4.43 14.22 -27.30
CA ILE A 270 -4.88 14.68 -28.62
C ILE A 270 -3.83 15.63 -29.23
N PRO A 271 -3.59 15.60 -30.57
CA PRO A 271 -4.11 14.61 -31.52
C PRO A 271 -3.44 13.25 -31.34
N ARG A 272 -4.26 12.19 -31.35
CA ARG A 272 -3.83 10.80 -31.26
C ARG A 272 -3.82 10.16 -32.64
N SER A 273 -2.81 9.34 -32.92
CA SER A 273 -2.85 8.38 -34.03
C SER A 273 -3.91 7.29 -33.78
N LYS A 274 -4.22 6.47 -34.80
CA LYS A 274 -5.15 5.34 -34.64
C LYS A 274 -4.69 4.33 -33.59
N SER A 275 -3.38 4.07 -33.52
CA SER A 275 -2.82 3.17 -32.50
C SER A 275 -2.94 3.78 -31.11
N GLU A 276 -2.58 5.05 -30.98
CA GLU A 276 -2.66 5.78 -29.70
C GLU A 276 -4.09 5.92 -29.18
N GLU A 277 -5.09 6.02 -30.08
CA GLU A 277 -6.50 6.00 -29.68
C GLU A 277 -6.89 4.62 -29.15
N ALA A 278 -6.48 3.53 -29.80
CA ALA A 278 -6.73 2.17 -29.31
C ALA A 278 -6.09 1.95 -27.93
N ASP A 279 -4.85 2.41 -27.75
CA ASP A 279 -4.10 2.39 -26.49
C ASP A 279 -4.83 3.19 -25.40
N PHE A 280 -5.25 4.42 -25.72
CA PHE A 280 -6.04 5.25 -24.80
C PHE A 280 -7.33 4.54 -24.39
N GLN A 281 -8.09 3.96 -25.31
CA GLN A 281 -9.33 3.24 -24.99
C GLN A 281 -9.08 2.02 -24.09
N GLN A 282 -7.97 1.30 -24.27
CA GLN A 282 -7.60 0.21 -23.37
C GLN A 282 -7.25 0.72 -21.97
N ILE A 283 -6.51 1.82 -21.86
CA ILE A 283 -6.21 2.48 -20.57
C ILE A 283 -7.51 2.85 -19.86
N MET A 284 -8.43 3.52 -20.56
CA MET A 284 -9.69 3.99 -19.97
C MET A 284 -10.53 2.83 -19.42
N LYS A 285 -10.59 1.69 -20.13
CA LYS A 285 -11.32 0.48 -19.67
C LYS A 285 -10.72 -0.11 -18.39
N ASN A 286 -9.42 0.09 -18.17
CA ASN A 286 -8.66 -0.44 -17.04
C ASN A 286 -8.31 0.64 -16.00
N MET A 287 -8.94 1.81 -16.05
CA MET A 287 -8.63 2.94 -15.17
C MET A 287 -8.74 2.57 -13.69
N ASN A 288 -9.75 1.76 -13.33
CA ASN A 288 -9.89 1.22 -11.98
C ASN A 288 -8.58 0.53 -11.52
N GLU A 289 -7.90 -0.25 -12.35
CA GLU A 289 -6.68 -0.97 -11.94
C GLU A 289 -5.45 -0.07 -11.78
N LEU A 290 -5.42 1.06 -12.48
CA LEU A 290 -4.35 2.05 -12.39
C LEU A 290 -4.44 2.93 -11.13
N ILE A 291 -5.64 3.14 -10.60
CA ILE A 291 -5.87 3.94 -9.38
C ILE A 291 -5.42 3.14 -8.15
N LYS A 292 -4.12 3.23 -7.85
CA LYS A 292 -3.39 2.62 -6.72
C LYS A 292 -2.33 3.62 -6.22
N ASN A 293 -1.98 3.53 -4.93
CA ASN A 293 -1.03 4.44 -4.25
C ASN A 293 -1.26 5.93 -4.61
N VAL A 294 -2.46 6.42 -4.33
CA VAL A 294 -2.96 7.67 -4.88
C VAL A 294 -2.47 8.87 -4.08
N VAL A 295 -1.97 9.89 -4.79
CA VAL A 295 -1.72 11.23 -4.28
C VAL A 295 -2.86 12.13 -4.75
N ILE A 296 -3.67 12.62 -3.81
CA ILE A 296 -4.74 13.60 -4.09
C ILE A 296 -4.14 15.01 -3.94
N LEU A 297 -3.96 15.71 -5.06
CA LEU A 297 -3.43 17.07 -5.05
C LEU A 297 -4.52 18.10 -4.76
N HIS A 298 -4.22 19.06 -3.89
CA HIS A 298 -5.17 20.12 -3.56
C HIS A 298 -5.39 21.09 -4.73
N SER A 299 -6.66 21.35 -5.04
CA SER A 299 -7.14 22.48 -5.85
C SER A 299 -8.39 23.08 -5.20
N PRO A 300 -8.61 24.41 -5.24
CA PRO A 300 -9.80 25.05 -4.67
C PRO A 300 -11.13 24.50 -5.22
N ASP A 301 -11.15 24.06 -6.48
CA ASP A 301 -12.30 23.53 -7.19
C ASP A 301 -12.21 22.02 -7.44
N TYR A 302 -11.36 21.29 -6.70
CA TYR A 302 -11.09 19.87 -6.91
C TYR A 302 -12.39 19.04 -6.99
N MET A 303 -13.31 19.27 -6.05
CA MET A 303 -14.59 18.57 -5.94
C MET A 303 -15.59 18.89 -7.06
N SER A 304 -15.32 19.91 -7.87
CA SER A 304 -16.21 20.28 -8.99
C SER A 304 -16.03 19.38 -10.21
N ARG A 305 -15.04 18.48 -10.24
CA ARG A 305 -14.71 17.67 -11.41
C ARG A 305 -15.02 16.20 -11.20
N GLY A 306 -15.83 15.64 -12.09
CA GLY A 306 -16.28 14.26 -11.94
C GLY A 306 -15.20 13.20 -11.98
N TRP A 307 -14.15 13.39 -12.80
CA TRP A 307 -12.97 12.53 -12.78
C TRP A 307 -12.27 12.53 -11.41
N CYS A 308 -12.02 13.72 -10.84
CA CYS A 308 -11.38 13.86 -9.53
C CYS A 308 -12.22 13.23 -8.40
N VAL A 309 -13.55 13.42 -8.44
CA VAL A 309 -14.46 12.81 -7.46
C VAL A 309 -14.50 11.28 -7.61
N TYR A 310 -14.58 10.77 -8.84
CA TYR A 310 -14.51 9.33 -9.12
C TYR A 310 -13.21 8.70 -8.58
N GLU A 311 -12.06 9.29 -8.90
CA GLU A 311 -10.76 8.81 -8.43
C GLU A 311 -10.66 8.82 -6.90
N TYR A 312 -11.22 9.84 -6.25
CA TYR A 312 -11.23 9.94 -4.79
C TYR A 312 -12.16 8.89 -4.15
N ILE A 313 -13.34 8.60 -4.73
CA ILE A 313 -14.22 7.51 -4.25
C ILE A 313 -13.52 6.15 -4.40
N VAL A 314 -13.00 5.85 -5.59
CA VAL A 314 -12.32 4.58 -5.91
C VAL A 314 -11.13 4.36 -4.99
N SER A 315 -10.28 5.38 -4.81
CA SER A 315 -9.09 5.28 -3.98
C SER A 315 -9.42 5.17 -2.48
N SER A 316 -10.48 5.83 -2.01
CA SER A 316 -10.99 5.65 -0.64
C SER A 316 -11.50 4.23 -0.40
N LEU A 317 -12.33 3.68 -1.30
CA LEU A 317 -12.84 2.30 -1.19
C LEU A 317 -11.72 1.26 -1.21
N LYS A 318 -10.65 1.52 -1.98
CA LYS A 318 -9.47 0.65 -2.02
C LYS A 318 -8.52 0.83 -0.83
N CYS A 319 -8.72 1.85 0.00
CA CYS A 319 -7.75 2.28 1.00
C CYS A 319 -6.34 2.47 0.38
N SER A 320 -6.27 3.10 -0.79
CA SER A 320 -5.03 3.23 -1.57
C SER A 320 -4.44 4.65 -1.57
N ILE A 321 -5.02 5.59 -0.83
CA ILE A 321 -4.55 6.97 -0.75
C ILE A 321 -3.33 7.06 0.18
N VAL A 322 -2.20 7.50 -0.38
CA VAL A 322 -0.92 7.66 0.35
C VAL A 322 -0.65 9.12 0.73
N CYS A 323 -1.32 10.05 0.08
CA CYS A 323 -1.30 11.47 0.40
C CYS A 323 -2.65 12.09 0.02
N ASP A 324 -3.22 12.87 0.93
CA ASP A 324 -4.52 13.50 0.77
C ASP A 324 -4.44 14.98 1.13
N GLU A 325 -4.13 15.85 0.17
CA GLU A 325 -4.08 17.31 0.44
C GLU A 325 -5.47 17.96 0.50
N VAL A 326 -6.53 17.24 0.12
CA VAL A 326 -7.91 17.77 0.09
C VAL A 326 -8.61 17.52 1.44
N GLN A 327 -8.40 16.36 2.06
CA GLN A 327 -8.95 15.98 3.37
C GLN A 327 -10.47 16.18 3.47
N HIS A 328 -11.21 15.83 2.43
CA HIS A 328 -12.66 16.00 2.46
C HIS A 328 -13.28 15.03 3.50
N PRO A 329 -14.07 15.51 4.49
CA PRO A 329 -14.50 14.69 5.62
C PRO A 329 -15.20 13.38 5.24
N ASP A 330 -16.09 13.42 4.25
CA ASP A 330 -16.81 12.21 3.81
C ASP A 330 -15.90 11.17 3.13
N PHE A 331 -14.86 11.61 2.41
CA PHE A 331 -13.91 10.68 1.78
C PHE A 331 -12.96 10.08 2.81
N VAL A 332 -12.51 10.90 3.76
CA VAL A 332 -11.75 10.43 4.93
C VAL A 332 -12.58 9.43 5.73
N SER A 333 -13.87 9.72 5.94
CA SER A 333 -14.80 8.80 6.61
C SER A 333 -14.95 7.49 5.85
N LEU A 334 -15.13 7.54 4.53
CA LEU A 334 -15.24 6.34 3.69
C LEU A 334 -13.99 5.47 3.82
N ARG A 335 -12.81 6.08 3.62
CA ARG A 335 -11.50 5.44 3.73
C ARG A 335 -11.30 4.79 5.10
N ASN A 336 -11.63 5.51 6.17
CA ASN A 336 -11.52 5.02 7.53
C ASN A 336 -12.41 3.80 7.76
N TRP A 337 -13.69 3.87 7.37
CA TRP A 337 -14.63 2.75 7.48
C TRP A 337 -14.21 1.53 6.68
N THR A 338 -13.75 1.72 5.43
CA THR A 338 -13.28 0.62 4.57
C THR A 338 -11.99 -0.02 5.09
N SER A 339 -11.20 0.72 5.87
CA SER A 339 -9.99 0.21 6.52
C SER A 339 -10.24 -0.43 7.88
N THR A 340 -11.47 -0.33 8.41
CA THR A 340 -11.85 -0.93 9.69
C THR A 340 -11.99 -2.43 9.50
N ILE A 341 -11.12 -3.20 10.16
CA ILE A 341 -11.18 -4.65 10.16
C ILE A 341 -12.11 -5.08 11.29
N PRO A 342 -13.15 -5.90 11.03
CA PRO A 342 -13.96 -6.45 12.10
C PRO A 342 -13.10 -7.35 13.01
N PRO A 343 -13.47 -7.53 14.29
CA PRO A 343 -12.89 -8.62 15.07
C PRO A 343 -13.16 -9.98 14.39
N ILE A 344 -12.22 -10.91 14.56
CA ILE A 344 -12.38 -12.29 14.09
C ILE A 344 -13.49 -12.94 14.93
N PRO A 345 -14.56 -13.46 14.32
CA PRO A 345 -15.65 -14.08 15.07
C PRO A 345 -15.13 -15.27 15.89
N TYR A 346 -15.40 -15.27 17.20
CA TYR A 346 -15.02 -16.38 18.07
C TYR A 346 -15.76 -17.69 17.74
N ASN A 347 -16.97 -17.59 17.19
CA ASN A 347 -17.76 -18.74 16.75
C ASN A 347 -18.33 -18.49 15.33
N LEU A 348 -17.95 -19.34 14.37
CA LEU A 348 -18.40 -19.24 12.97
C LEU A 348 -19.89 -19.56 12.77
N PHE A 349 -20.55 -20.18 13.76
CA PHE A 349 -21.92 -20.69 13.64
C PHE A 349 -22.97 -19.85 14.38
N HIS A 350 -22.57 -18.75 15.04
CA HIS A 350 -23.50 -17.84 15.68
C HIS A 350 -23.25 -16.40 15.25
N ASP A 351 -24.34 -15.65 15.04
CA ASP A 351 -24.31 -14.20 14.90
C ASP A 351 -23.88 -13.57 16.23
N GLY A 352 -22.57 -13.60 16.46
CA GLY A 352 -21.92 -13.01 17.61
C GLY A 352 -21.86 -11.48 17.52
N PHE A 353 -21.28 -10.90 18.56
CA PHE A 353 -20.98 -9.48 18.65
C PHE A 353 -20.18 -8.98 17.43
N GLU A 354 -19.29 -9.82 16.89
CA GLU A 354 -18.45 -9.56 15.73
C GLU A 354 -19.26 -9.39 14.43
N SER A 355 -20.30 -10.22 14.24
CA SER A 355 -21.25 -10.08 13.12
C SER A 355 -21.99 -8.74 13.22
N MET A 356 -22.42 -8.35 14.43
CA MET A 356 -23.09 -7.07 14.66
C MET A 356 -22.16 -5.86 14.41
N GLN A 357 -20.86 -5.96 14.74
CA GLN A 357 -19.89 -4.92 14.41
C GLN A 357 -19.61 -4.85 12.91
N GLN A 358 -19.47 -5.98 12.22
CA GLN A 358 -19.31 -5.99 10.76
C GLN A 358 -20.53 -5.36 10.06
N ASN A 359 -21.75 -5.67 10.52
CA ASN A 359 -22.97 -5.06 10.00
C ASN A 359 -22.93 -3.52 10.19
N TYR A 360 -22.49 -3.05 11.35
CA TYR A 360 -22.33 -1.62 11.60
C TYR A 360 -21.32 -0.98 10.65
N ILE A 361 -20.14 -1.59 10.46
CA ILE A 361 -19.11 -1.10 9.51
C ILE A 361 -19.69 -1.02 8.10
N ASN A 362 -20.37 -2.09 7.66
CA ASN A 362 -21.00 -2.14 6.33
C ASN A 362 -22.04 -1.03 6.15
N GLU A 363 -22.90 -0.83 7.15
CA GLU A 363 -23.90 0.25 7.13
C GLU A 363 -23.23 1.62 7.01
N GLN A 364 -22.16 1.88 7.77
CA GLN A 364 -21.46 3.16 7.70
C GLN A 364 -20.75 3.40 6.36
N ILE A 365 -20.24 2.34 5.71
CA ILE A 365 -19.72 2.43 4.34
C ILE A 365 -20.84 2.86 3.38
N LEU A 366 -21.99 2.18 3.42
CA LEU A 366 -23.12 2.47 2.54
C LEU A 366 -23.72 3.86 2.77
N VAL A 367 -23.87 4.29 4.04
CA VAL A 367 -24.28 5.65 4.40
C VAL A 367 -23.32 6.69 3.84
N THR A 368 -22.01 6.43 3.93
CA THR A 368 -21.01 7.37 3.41
C THR A 368 -21.03 7.43 1.89
N VAL A 369 -21.22 6.30 1.21
CA VAL A 369 -21.40 6.26 -0.24
C VAL A 369 -22.63 7.05 -0.67
N ASN A 370 -23.78 6.89 0.02
CA ASN A 370 -24.99 7.68 -0.24
C ASN A 370 -24.77 9.18 -0.10
N ARG A 371 -23.88 9.62 0.80
CA ARG A 371 -23.50 11.05 0.92
C ARG A 371 -22.60 11.53 -0.23
N LEU A 372 -21.77 10.64 -0.78
CA LEU A 372 -20.79 10.97 -1.82
C LEU A 372 -21.35 10.90 -3.25
N LEU A 373 -22.32 10.03 -3.53
CA LEU A 373 -22.91 9.92 -4.87
C LEU A 373 -23.57 11.23 -5.35
N PRO A 374 -24.29 12.01 -4.52
CA PRO A 374 -24.76 13.34 -4.90
C PRO A 374 -23.61 14.31 -5.23
N VAL A 375 -22.49 14.24 -4.51
CA VAL A 375 -21.30 15.06 -4.80
C VAL A 375 -20.74 14.72 -6.18
N TYR A 376 -20.65 13.42 -6.50
CA TYR A 376 -20.26 12.97 -7.82
C TYR A 376 -21.25 13.40 -8.91
N LYS A 377 -22.55 13.20 -8.70
CA LYS A 377 -23.59 13.58 -9.68
C LYS A 377 -23.59 15.08 -9.98
N ASN A 378 -23.35 15.92 -8.98
CA ASN A 378 -23.32 17.38 -9.14
C ASN A 378 -21.99 17.89 -9.69
N SER A 379 -21.00 17.03 -9.89
CA SER A 379 -19.72 17.40 -10.47
C SER A 379 -19.81 17.59 -11.99
N CYS A 380 -18.90 18.39 -12.53
CA CYS A 380 -18.84 18.72 -13.94
C CYS A 380 -17.94 17.77 -14.72
N PHE A 381 -18.42 17.36 -15.89
CA PHE A 381 -17.66 16.62 -16.90
C PHE A 381 -17.41 17.50 -18.13
N ARG A 382 -16.40 17.15 -18.94
CA ARG A 382 -16.12 17.89 -20.17
C ARG A 382 -17.20 17.62 -21.23
N THR A 383 -17.66 16.39 -21.31
CA THR A 383 -18.73 15.97 -22.22
C THR A 383 -19.71 15.05 -21.50
N GLU A 384 -20.90 14.90 -22.06
CA GLU A 384 -21.89 13.91 -21.60
C GLU A 384 -21.37 12.48 -21.76
N TYR A 385 -20.58 12.23 -22.82
CA TYR A 385 -19.91 10.94 -23.01
C TYR A 385 -18.97 10.62 -21.85
N ASP A 386 -18.13 11.57 -21.42
CA ASP A 386 -17.25 11.37 -20.26
C ASP A 386 -18.05 11.06 -19.00
N ASN A 387 -19.15 11.80 -18.77
CA ASN A 387 -20.03 11.55 -17.63
C ASN A 387 -20.56 10.11 -17.65
N SER A 388 -21.18 9.70 -18.76
CA SER A 388 -21.73 8.36 -18.92
C SER A 388 -20.66 7.27 -18.75
N TYR A 389 -19.48 7.49 -19.34
CA TYR A 389 -18.37 6.55 -19.29
C TYR A 389 -17.81 6.37 -17.87
N VAL A 390 -17.47 7.48 -17.19
CA VAL A 390 -16.97 7.44 -15.81
C VAL A 390 -18.02 6.87 -14.87
N THR A 391 -19.29 7.22 -15.07
CA THR A 391 -20.39 6.65 -14.29
C THR A 391 -20.43 5.14 -14.47
N GLY A 392 -20.26 4.63 -15.70
CA GLY A 392 -20.11 3.20 -15.97
C GLY A 392 -18.98 2.55 -15.16
N LEU A 393 -17.79 3.15 -15.19
CA LEU A 393 -16.63 2.66 -14.42
C LEU A 393 -16.87 2.67 -12.91
N LEU A 394 -17.49 3.73 -12.39
CA LEU A 394 -17.82 3.87 -10.98
C LEU A 394 -18.86 2.84 -10.55
N ARG A 395 -19.92 2.63 -11.36
CA ARG A 395 -20.93 1.58 -11.10
C ARG A 395 -20.29 0.20 -10.98
N GLN A 396 -19.46 -0.18 -11.94
CA GLN A 396 -18.75 -1.46 -11.91
C GLN A 396 -17.85 -1.57 -10.66
N HIS A 397 -17.18 -0.48 -10.29
CA HIS A 397 -16.33 -0.47 -9.10
C HIS A 397 -17.16 -0.67 -7.83
N LEU A 398 -18.26 0.08 -7.67
CA LEU A 398 -19.17 -0.01 -6.52
C LEU A 398 -19.77 -1.40 -6.39
N MET A 399 -20.24 -2.01 -7.49
CA MET A 399 -20.74 -3.40 -7.46
C MET A 399 -19.71 -4.39 -6.90
N SER A 400 -18.43 -4.19 -7.22
CA SER A 400 -17.36 -5.10 -6.77
C SER A 400 -16.83 -4.82 -5.35
N LYS A 401 -16.98 -3.58 -4.85
CA LYS A 401 -16.34 -3.13 -3.60
C LYS A 401 -17.31 -2.82 -2.47
N LEU A 402 -18.57 -2.53 -2.75
CA LEU A 402 -19.53 -2.29 -1.69
C LEU A 402 -19.81 -3.58 -0.92
N PRO A 403 -20.04 -3.48 0.41
CA PRO A 403 -20.51 -4.62 1.17
C PRO A 403 -21.82 -5.16 0.57
N SER A 404 -21.91 -6.48 0.44
CA SER A 404 -23.13 -7.15 0.01
C SER A 404 -24.30 -6.79 0.94
N LYS A 405 -25.48 -6.57 0.37
CA LYS A 405 -26.71 -6.37 1.16
C LYS A 405 -27.16 -7.71 1.74
N LYS A 406 -27.78 -7.70 2.93
CA LYS A 406 -28.47 -8.91 3.45
C LYS A 406 -29.97 -8.74 3.27
N GLN A 407 -30.60 -9.74 2.66
CA GLN A 407 -32.05 -9.84 2.55
C GLN A 407 -32.59 -10.89 3.53
N GLN A 408 -33.71 -10.59 4.18
CA GLN A 408 -34.38 -11.55 5.04
C GLN A 408 -35.17 -12.54 4.16
N MET A 409 -34.75 -13.81 4.10
CA MET A 409 -35.41 -14.80 3.24
C MET A 409 -36.80 -15.18 3.77
N THR A 410 -36.88 -15.35 5.09
CA THR A 410 -38.10 -15.84 5.74
C THR A 410 -38.35 -14.98 6.99
N PRO A 411 -39.35 -14.08 6.98
CA PRO A 411 -39.58 -13.14 8.08
C PRO A 411 -39.65 -13.81 9.46
N TYR A 412 -40.15 -15.04 9.53
CA TYR A 412 -40.40 -15.78 10.77
C TYR A 412 -39.20 -16.62 11.26
N LEU A 413 -38.27 -17.00 10.38
CA LEU A 413 -37.11 -17.84 10.76
C LEU A 413 -35.85 -17.02 11.06
N GLY A 414 -35.85 -15.73 10.72
CA GLY A 414 -34.70 -14.86 10.95
C GLY A 414 -33.49 -15.20 10.08
N GLU A 415 -33.68 -16.00 9.02
CA GLU A 415 -32.63 -16.36 8.08
C GLU A 415 -32.31 -15.19 7.15
N TRP A 416 -31.02 -14.83 7.09
CA TRP A 416 -30.51 -13.78 6.22
C TRP A 416 -29.72 -14.40 5.07
N LYS A 417 -29.96 -13.90 3.86
CA LYS A 417 -29.18 -14.22 2.67
C LYS A 417 -28.37 -13.02 2.25
N THR A 418 -27.08 -13.23 2.05
CA THR A 418 -26.18 -12.24 1.46
C THR A 418 -26.41 -12.19 -0.04
N GLU A 419 -26.68 -11.00 -0.58
CA GLU A 419 -26.89 -10.78 -2.01
C GLU A 419 -25.96 -9.67 -2.52
N LEU A 420 -25.45 -9.86 -3.73
CA LEU A 420 -24.72 -8.82 -4.42
C LEU A 420 -25.68 -7.72 -4.89
N TRP A 421 -25.15 -6.51 -5.05
CA TRP A 421 -25.88 -5.40 -5.66
C TRP A 421 -26.06 -5.64 -7.15
N THR A 422 -27.25 -5.36 -7.68
CA THR A 422 -27.48 -5.44 -9.13
C THR A 422 -27.05 -4.15 -9.83
N GLU A 423 -26.86 -4.20 -11.15
CA GLU A 423 -26.52 -3.00 -11.92
C GLU A 423 -27.63 -1.95 -11.82
N GLU A 424 -28.90 -2.36 -11.82
CA GLU A 424 -30.06 -1.47 -11.72
C GLU A 424 -30.10 -0.73 -10.38
N GLU A 425 -29.80 -1.44 -9.27
CA GLU A 425 -29.76 -0.84 -7.94
C GLU A 425 -28.64 0.19 -7.81
N ILE A 426 -27.43 -0.17 -8.25
CA ILE A 426 -26.30 0.75 -8.24
C ILE A 426 -26.51 1.91 -9.21
N SER A 427 -27.19 1.70 -10.33
CA SER A 427 -27.56 2.79 -11.26
C SER A 427 -28.55 3.75 -10.63
N ALA A 428 -29.60 3.22 -9.99
CA ALA A 428 -30.59 4.02 -9.28
C ALA A 428 -29.97 4.82 -8.13
N ALA A 429 -28.87 4.34 -7.55
CA ALA A 429 -28.14 4.98 -6.45
C ALA A 429 -27.60 6.39 -6.78
N PHE A 430 -27.42 6.71 -8.05
CA PHE A 430 -26.96 8.04 -8.48
C PHE A 430 -28.09 9.08 -8.38
N ASP A 431 -29.34 8.63 -8.48
CA ASP A 431 -30.52 9.49 -8.40
C ASP A 431 -31.23 9.41 -7.05
N LYS A 432 -31.10 8.29 -6.37
CA LYS A 432 -31.76 7.96 -5.10
C LYS A 432 -30.74 7.35 -4.16
N GLU A 433 -30.98 7.41 -2.87
CA GLU A 433 -30.11 6.72 -1.90
C GLU A 433 -30.22 5.20 -2.06
N LEU A 434 -29.09 4.49 -1.98
CA LEU A 434 -29.08 3.03 -1.78
C LEU A 434 -29.95 2.69 -0.57
N GLN A 435 -30.76 1.65 -0.71
CA GLN A 435 -31.64 1.16 0.35
C GLN A 435 -31.23 -0.25 0.75
N TRP A 436 -31.23 -0.53 2.05
CA TRP A 436 -30.97 -1.86 2.60
C TRP A 436 -31.80 -2.08 3.87
N PRO A 437 -32.14 -3.33 4.21
CA PRO A 437 -32.83 -3.63 5.46
C PRO A 437 -31.98 -3.25 6.68
N LYS A 438 -32.60 -2.67 7.71
CA LYS A 438 -31.92 -2.41 8.99
C LYS A 438 -31.49 -3.72 9.63
N GLN A 439 -30.21 -3.81 9.98
CA GLN A 439 -29.64 -4.98 10.64
C GLN A 439 -29.46 -4.72 12.13
N LYS A 440 -29.29 -5.79 12.90
CA LYS A 440 -28.78 -5.65 14.27
C LYS A 440 -27.31 -5.29 14.19
N THR A 441 -26.96 -4.19 14.84
CA THR A 441 -25.61 -3.63 14.83
C THR A 441 -25.13 -3.33 16.24
N THR A 442 -23.83 -3.41 16.46
CA THR A 442 -23.18 -2.86 17.64
C THR A 442 -22.31 -1.71 17.16
N PRO A 443 -22.47 -0.48 17.69
CA PRO A 443 -21.59 0.62 17.36
C PRO A 443 -20.12 0.26 17.58
N THR A 444 -19.27 0.65 16.63
CA THR A 444 -17.81 0.60 16.73
C THR A 444 -17.24 1.90 16.20
N GLU A 445 -16.01 2.23 16.60
CA GLU A 445 -15.29 3.37 16.03
C GLU A 445 -14.62 2.98 14.70
N PRO A 446 -14.50 3.91 13.74
CA PRO A 446 -13.76 3.65 12.52
C PRO A 446 -12.26 3.63 12.78
N ASN A 447 -11.52 2.82 12.02
CA ASN A 447 -10.06 2.88 12.04
C ASN A 447 -9.57 4.22 11.47
N SER A 448 -8.78 4.96 12.26
CA SER A 448 -8.21 6.22 11.81
C SER A 448 -7.00 5.93 10.91
N THR A 449 -7.22 5.99 9.60
CA THR A 449 -6.10 5.96 8.64
C THR A 449 -5.33 7.27 8.76
N ASN A 450 -4.14 7.20 9.34
CA ASN A 450 -3.23 8.33 9.44
C ASN A 450 -2.62 8.58 8.05
N VAL A 451 -3.39 9.15 7.13
CA VAL A 451 -2.92 9.51 5.79
C VAL A 451 -2.30 10.92 5.82
N PRO A 452 -1.06 11.09 5.35
CA PRO A 452 -0.41 12.39 5.22
C PRO A 452 -1.25 13.42 4.45
N ASP A 453 -1.35 14.63 4.99
CA ASP A 453 -2.08 15.77 4.40
C ASP A 453 -1.22 16.63 3.44
N THR A 454 0.04 16.25 3.24
CA THR A 454 1.02 16.98 2.42
C THR A 454 2.02 16.00 1.80
N ILE A 455 2.54 16.34 0.62
CA ILE A 455 3.54 15.51 -0.08
C ILE A 455 4.78 15.26 0.78
N THR A 456 5.31 16.27 1.46
CA THR A 456 6.50 16.13 2.32
C THR A 456 6.27 15.11 3.44
N LYS A 457 5.09 15.13 4.09
CA LYS A 457 4.76 14.11 5.10
C LYS A 457 4.62 12.72 4.47
N ALA A 458 4.11 12.62 3.24
CA ALA A 458 4.01 11.35 2.52
C ALA A 458 5.39 10.78 2.16
N VAL A 459 6.31 11.61 1.68
CA VAL A 459 7.71 11.26 1.42
C VAL A 459 8.40 10.77 2.70
N ASN A 460 8.24 11.49 3.81
CA ASN A 460 8.80 11.09 5.10
C ASN A 460 8.27 9.74 5.59
N ARG A 461 7.06 9.35 5.18
CA ARG A 461 6.47 8.03 5.45
C ARG A 461 6.70 7.01 4.35
N GLN A 462 7.53 7.32 3.35
CA GLN A 462 7.81 6.46 2.20
C GLN A 462 6.52 5.97 1.51
N TYR A 463 5.50 6.82 1.47
CA TYR A 463 4.18 6.53 0.90
C TYR A 463 3.47 5.31 1.51
N LYS A 464 3.84 4.90 2.73
CA LYS A 464 3.16 3.82 3.44
C LYS A 464 1.90 4.37 4.09
N ILE A 465 0.82 3.60 3.94
CA ILE A 465 -0.42 3.84 4.68
C ILE A 465 -0.26 3.14 6.02
N ASP A 466 -0.23 3.91 7.10
CA ASP A 466 -0.29 3.39 8.47
C ASP A 466 -1.66 2.73 8.67
N LYS A 467 -1.78 1.47 8.26
CA LYS A 467 -2.84 0.61 8.77
C LYS A 467 -2.46 0.37 10.22
N GLN A 468 -3.31 0.75 11.17
CA GLN A 468 -3.13 0.35 12.57
C GLN A 468 -2.72 -1.12 12.58
N GLU A 469 -1.49 -1.39 13.02
CA GLU A 469 -0.98 -2.75 13.01
C GLU A 469 -1.93 -3.60 13.83
N PHE A 470 -2.54 -4.59 13.18
CA PHE A 470 -3.39 -5.58 13.83
C PHE A 470 -2.70 -6.18 15.06
N GLY A 471 -1.35 -6.24 15.06
CA GLY A 471 -0.53 -6.63 16.21
C GLY A 471 -0.71 -5.76 17.46
N LYS A 472 -0.89 -4.44 17.34
CA LYS A 472 -1.17 -3.57 18.49
C LYS A 472 -2.54 -3.85 19.09
N LEU A 473 -3.58 -4.00 18.26
CA LEU A 473 -4.92 -4.34 18.70
C LEU A 473 -4.97 -5.75 19.31
N LEU A 474 -4.31 -6.72 18.68
CA LEU A 474 -4.19 -8.09 19.21
C LEU A 474 -3.45 -8.10 20.56
N SER A 475 -2.39 -7.31 20.70
CA SER A 475 -1.65 -7.20 21.98
C SER A 475 -2.47 -6.54 23.09
N GLN A 476 -3.34 -5.58 22.77
CA GLN A 476 -4.26 -4.97 23.73
C GLN A 476 -5.37 -5.96 24.11
N TRP A 477 -5.95 -6.65 23.13
CA TRP A 477 -6.99 -7.66 23.35
C TRP A 477 -6.48 -8.83 24.20
N LEU A 478 -5.26 -9.31 23.94
CA LEU A 478 -4.62 -10.36 24.74
C LEU A 478 -4.29 -9.93 26.18
N ARG A 479 -4.22 -8.63 26.50
CA ARG A 479 -4.03 -8.13 27.87
C ARG A 479 -5.32 -8.01 28.69
N PHE A 480 -6.47 -8.00 28.01
CA PHE A 480 -7.78 -7.97 28.66
C PHE A 480 -8.36 -9.38 28.91
N ARG A 481 -7.69 -10.42 28.38
CA ARG A 481 -7.83 -11.81 28.82
C ARG A 481 -6.81 -12.10 29.91
#